data_AF-A0A1X7USY9-F1
#
_entry.id   AF-A0A1X7USY9-F1
#
_cell.length_a   1.000
_cell.length_b   1.000
_cell.length_c   1.000
_cell.angle_alpha   90.00
_cell.angle_beta   90.00
_cell.angle_gamma   90.00
#
_symmetry.space_group_name_H-M   'P 1'
#
loop_
_entity.id
_entity.type
_entity.pdbx_description
1 polymer ?
#
loop_
_entity_poly.entity_id
_entity_poly.type
_entity_poly.pdbx_seq_one_letter_code
_entity_poly.pdbx_strand_id
1 'polypeptide(L)'
;MSSSREVLSLYRRILSLARVWRATVESDSVIERKYIKEEARRLFHKNKYLQDPLEIRGCIEEAKSRIDLALHYNNPYPRLVNFPQTFVPASKHKRAQKRQTNQSKPIYINSQE
;
A
#
# COMPACT_ATOMS: atom_id res chain seq x y z
N MET A 1 16.83 -15.88 -6.41
CA MET A 1 15.56 -15.65 -7.15
C MET A 1 15.53 -14.20 -7.58
N SER A 2 15.28 -13.92 -8.87
CA SER A 2 15.41 -12.56 -9.41
C SER A 2 14.22 -11.69 -8.99
N SER A 3 14.38 -10.91 -7.92
CA SER A 3 13.36 -9.98 -7.40
C SER A 3 12.83 -9.04 -8.49
N SER A 4 13.67 -8.67 -9.46
CA SER A 4 13.28 -7.80 -10.60
C SER A 4 12.16 -8.39 -11.47
N ARG A 5 12.16 -9.71 -11.71
CA ARG A 5 11.09 -10.35 -12.50
C ARG A 5 9.75 -10.32 -11.76
N GLU A 6 9.78 -10.55 -10.46
CA GLU A 6 8.60 -10.50 -9.59
C GLU A 6 8.03 -9.07 -9.55
N VAL A 7 8.88 -8.06 -9.34
CA VAL A 7 8.49 -6.65 -9.34
C VAL A 7 7.82 -6.25 -10.67
N LEU A 8 8.41 -6.62 -11.81
CA LEU A 8 7.84 -6.30 -13.12
C LEU A 8 6.52 -7.04 -13.39
N SER A 9 6.40 -8.29 -12.95
CA SER A 9 5.16 -9.06 -13.03
C SER A 9 4.05 -8.39 -12.22
N LEU A 10 4.36 -7.98 -10.99
CA LEU A 10 3.45 -7.28 -10.08
C LEU A 10 3.00 -5.94 -10.68
N TYR A 11 3.93 -5.16 -11.23
CA TYR A 11 3.61 -3.90 -11.90
C TYR A 11 2.63 -4.09 -13.06
N ARG A 12 2.88 -5.08 -13.93
CA ARG A 12 1.97 -5.41 -15.05
C ARG A 12 0.60 -5.88 -14.56
N ARG A 13 0.56 -6.64 -13.46
CA ARG A 13 -0.71 -7.06 -12.83
C ARG A 13 -1.51 -5.85 -12.37
N ILE A 14 -0.88 -4.88 -11.70
CA ILE A 14 -1.54 -3.64 -11.26
C ILE A 14 -2.08 -2.85 -12.45
N LEU A 15 -1.29 -2.67 -13.51
CA LEU A 15 -1.76 -1.96 -14.71
C LEU A 15 -2.88 -2.70 -15.46
N SER A 16 -2.93 -4.02 -15.35
CA SER A 16 -4.02 -4.82 -15.92
C SER A 16 -5.29 -4.70 -15.09
N LEU A 17 -5.16 -4.74 -13.77
CA LEU A 17 -6.25 -4.47 -12.83
C LEU A 17 -6.83 -3.07 -13.05
N ALA A 18 -5.99 -2.05 -13.20
CA ALA A 18 -6.41 -0.69 -13.52
C ALA A 18 -7.11 -0.52 -14.89
N ARG A 19 -7.03 -1.50 -15.79
CA ARG A 19 -7.76 -1.48 -17.07
C ARG A 19 -9.17 -2.05 -16.92
N VAL A 20 -9.32 -3.09 -16.12
CA VAL A 20 -10.59 -3.80 -15.90
C VAL A 20 -11.36 -3.31 -14.67
N TRP A 21 -10.78 -2.40 -13.90
CA TRP A 21 -11.37 -1.87 -12.66
C TRP A 21 -12.73 -1.21 -12.91
N ARG A 22 -13.71 -1.57 -12.07
CA ARG A 22 -15.06 -1.00 -12.06
C ARG A 22 -15.33 -0.44 -10.68
N ALA A 23 -15.51 0.86 -10.61
CA ALA A 23 -15.85 1.52 -9.36
C ALA A 23 -17.24 1.07 -8.89
N THR A 24 -17.51 1.23 -7.60
CA THR A 24 -18.86 1.02 -7.05
C THR A 24 -19.86 2.00 -7.67
N VAL A 25 -19.39 3.22 -7.97
CA VAL A 25 -20.14 4.23 -8.71
C VAL A 25 -19.54 4.34 -10.11
N GLU A 26 -20.31 4.03 -11.15
CA GLU A 26 -19.77 3.95 -12.53
C GLU A 26 -19.14 5.27 -13.01
N SER A 27 -19.60 6.43 -12.53
CA SER A 27 -18.99 7.74 -12.84
C SER A 27 -17.53 7.81 -12.41
N ASP A 28 -17.17 7.11 -11.34
CA ASP A 28 -15.87 7.21 -10.70
C ASP A 28 -14.88 6.19 -11.28
N SER A 29 -15.37 5.23 -12.09
CA SER A 29 -14.54 4.22 -12.77
C SER A 29 -13.36 4.86 -13.50
N VAL A 30 -13.56 5.99 -14.20
CA VAL A 30 -12.49 6.66 -14.95
C VAL A 30 -11.46 7.27 -14.01
N ILE A 31 -11.92 7.90 -12.93
CA ILE A 31 -11.08 8.58 -11.93
C ILE A 31 -10.25 7.53 -11.17
N GLU A 32 -10.88 6.46 -10.70
CA GLU A 32 -10.23 5.38 -9.97
C GLU A 32 -9.20 4.63 -10.83
N ARG A 33 -9.54 4.32 -12.10
CA ARG A 33 -8.57 3.72 -13.04
C ARG A 33 -7.35 4.61 -13.26
N LYS A 34 -7.55 5.93 -13.36
CA LYS A 34 -6.46 6.90 -13.49
C LYS A 34 -5.62 6.93 -12.21
N TYR A 35 -6.26 7.00 -11.05
CA TYR A 35 -5.61 6.98 -9.75
C TYR A 35 -4.70 5.76 -9.57
N ILE A 36 -5.20 4.54 -9.83
CA ILE A 36 -4.41 3.30 -9.69
C ILE A 36 -3.14 3.37 -10.58
N LYS A 37 -3.26 3.86 -11.81
CA LYS A 37 -2.12 3.97 -12.74
C LYS A 37 -1.09 4.99 -12.27
N GLU A 38 -1.53 6.16 -11.83
CA GLU A 38 -0.65 7.24 -11.39
C GLU A 38 0.06 6.86 -10.08
N GLU A 39 -0.67 6.32 -9.12
CA GLU A 39 -0.11 5.86 -7.84
C GLU A 39 0.90 4.73 -8.05
N ALA A 40 0.58 3.73 -8.88
CA ALA A 40 1.50 2.66 -9.22
C ALA A 40 2.79 3.19 -9.87
N ARG A 41 2.67 4.09 -10.84
CA ARG A 41 3.85 4.73 -11.48
C ARG A 41 4.70 5.49 -10.46
N ARG A 42 4.05 6.30 -9.62
CA ARG A 42 4.70 7.12 -8.60
C ARG A 42 5.49 6.26 -7.61
N LEU A 43 4.86 5.22 -7.05
CA LEU A 43 5.48 4.36 -6.04
C LEU A 43 6.62 3.49 -6.61
N PHE A 44 6.42 2.89 -7.78
CA PHE A 44 7.48 2.10 -8.42
C PHE A 44 8.66 2.99 -8.84
N HIS A 45 8.41 4.24 -9.25
CA HIS A 45 9.48 5.18 -9.54
C HIS A 45 10.21 5.64 -8.28
N LYS A 46 9.49 5.94 -7.17
CA LYS A 46 10.08 6.29 -5.87
C LYS A 46 11.05 5.21 -5.39
N ASN A 47 10.68 3.95 -5.58
CA ASN A 47 11.43 2.78 -5.09
C ASN A 47 12.47 2.22 -6.09
N LYS A 48 12.70 2.88 -7.23
CA LYS A 48 13.55 2.34 -8.31
C LYS A 48 15.03 2.16 -7.93
N TYR A 49 15.51 2.89 -6.92
CA TYR A 49 16.88 2.83 -6.43
C TYR A 49 17.04 1.97 -5.16
N LEU A 50 15.99 1.30 -4.69
CA LEU A 50 16.09 0.39 -3.56
C LEU A 50 16.98 -0.80 -3.94
N GLN A 51 18.00 -1.06 -3.13
CA GLN A 51 18.96 -2.15 -3.34
C GLN A 51 18.86 -3.23 -2.25
N ASP A 52 18.35 -2.90 -1.07
CA ASP A 52 18.19 -3.87 0.02
C ASP A 52 17.14 -4.93 -0.36
N PRO A 53 17.52 -6.22 -0.46
CA PRO A 53 16.58 -7.30 -0.75
C PRO A 53 15.43 -7.42 0.25
N LEU A 54 15.65 -7.07 1.52
CA LEU A 54 14.62 -7.15 2.56
C LEU A 54 13.54 -6.07 2.35
N GLU A 55 13.95 -4.84 2.06
CA GLU A 55 13.04 -3.74 1.76
C GLU A 55 12.26 -4.00 0.47
N ILE A 56 12.91 -4.49 -0.58
CA ILE A 56 12.24 -4.86 -1.84
C ILE A 56 11.16 -5.91 -1.58
N ARG A 57 11.45 -6.94 -0.78
CA ARG A 57 10.47 -7.95 -0.41
C ARG A 57 9.32 -7.36 0.38
N GLY A 58 9.60 -6.46 1.33
CA GLY A 58 8.58 -5.71 2.06
C GLY A 58 7.63 -4.95 1.14
N CYS A 59 8.17 -4.21 0.17
CA CYS A 59 7.37 -3.47 -0.82
C CYS A 59 6.52 -4.40 -1.71
N ILE A 60 7.05 -5.56 -2.10
CA ILE A 60 6.31 -6.56 -2.89
C ILE A 60 5.10 -7.09 -2.10
N GLU A 61 5.32 -7.52 -0.86
CA GLU A 61 4.26 -8.04 0.01
C GLU A 61 3.22 -6.96 0.35
N GLU A 62 3.67 -5.73 0.55
CA GLU A 62 2.81 -4.57 0.71
C GLU A 62 1.91 -4.37 -0.52
N ALA A 63 2.48 -4.34 -1.71
CA ALA A 63 1.73 -4.14 -2.94
C ALA A 63 0.75 -5.29 -3.23
N LYS A 64 1.10 -6.55 -2.92
CA LYS A 64 0.16 -7.69 -2.96
C LYS A 64 -1.01 -7.47 -2.00
N SER A 65 -0.71 -7.13 -0.75
CA SER A 65 -1.72 -6.86 0.27
C SER A 65 -2.67 -5.72 -0.12
N ARG A 66 -2.14 -4.64 -0.71
CA ARG A 66 -2.95 -3.53 -1.23
C ARG A 66 -3.89 -3.97 -2.35
N ILE A 67 -3.44 -4.83 -3.27
CA ILE A 67 -4.29 -5.39 -4.33
C ILE A 67 -5.42 -6.21 -3.73
N ASP A 68 -5.12 -7.08 -2.76
CA ASP A 68 -6.12 -7.95 -2.14
C ASP A 68 -7.18 -7.13 -1.38
N LEU A 69 -6.77 -6.09 -0.65
CA LEU A 69 -7.67 -5.16 0.02
C LEU A 69 -8.54 -4.39 -0.99
N ALA A 70 -7.94 -3.90 -2.08
CA ALA A 70 -8.68 -3.18 -3.09
C ALA A 70 -9.76 -4.06 -3.72
N LEU A 71 -9.43 -5.31 -4.08
CA LEU A 71 -10.37 -6.28 -4.63
C LEU A 71 -11.46 -6.68 -3.62
N HIS A 72 -11.10 -6.88 -2.35
CA HIS A 72 -12.05 -7.30 -1.32
C HIS A 72 -13.11 -6.23 -1.03
N TYR A 73 -12.71 -4.95 -1.06
CA TYR A 73 -13.57 -3.84 -0.66
C TYR A 73 -14.01 -2.93 -1.80
N ASN A 74 -13.62 -3.27 -3.03
CA ASN A 74 -13.83 -2.47 -4.23
C ASN A 74 -13.44 -0.99 -4.04
N ASN A 75 -12.30 -0.75 -3.39
CA ASN A 75 -11.81 0.58 -3.09
C ASN A 75 -10.30 0.66 -3.41
N PRO A 76 -9.88 1.46 -4.41
CA PRO A 76 -8.47 1.53 -4.81
C PRO A 76 -7.63 2.43 -3.90
N TYR A 77 -8.25 3.21 -3.03
CA TYR A 77 -7.58 4.19 -2.19
C TYR A 77 -6.96 3.53 -0.95
N PRO A 78 -5.85 4.08 -0.42
CA PRO A 78 -5.26 3.65 0.82
C PRO A 78 -6.30 3.74 1.94
N ARG A 79 -6.51 2.63 2.63
CA ARG A 79 -7.37 2.64 3.81
C ARG A 79 -6.73 3.44 4.92
N LEU A 80 -7.45 4.43 5.43
CA LEU A 80 -7.15 5.07 6.70
C LEU A 80 -7.18 3.99 7.79
N VAL A 81 -6.03 3.74 8.38
CA VAL A 81 -5.96 2.85 9.53
C VAL A 81 -6.47 3.64 10.72
N ASN A 82 -7.54 3.15 11.35
CA ASN A 82 -8.01 3.65 12.63
C ASN A 82 -6.98 3.26 13.70
N PHE A 83 -5.84 3.94 13.70
CA PHE A 83 -4.95 3.90 14.84
C PHE A 83 -5.75 4.46 16.01
N PRO A 84 -5.78 3.78 17.16
CA PRO A 84 -6.25 4.44 18.36
C PRO A 84 -5.37 5.68 18.54
N GLN A 85 -5.94 6.86 18.23
CA GLN A 85 -5.42 8.11 18.74
C GLN A 85 -5.31 7.86 20.23
N THR A 86 -4.08 7.92 20.72
CA THR A 86 -3.72 7.43 22.02
C THR A 86 -4.41 8.33 23.05
N PHE A 87 -5.68 8.06 23.41
CA PHE A 87 -6.37 8.67 24.56
C PHE A 87 -5.85 8.04 25.86
N VAL A 88 -4.55 7.76 25.90
CA VAL A 88 -3.93 7.14 27.05
C VAL A 88 -3.37 8.31 27.86
N PRO A 89 -3.88 8.55 29.08
CA PRO A 89 -3.32 9.56 29.96
C PRO A 89 -1.81 9.32 30.07
N ALA A 90 -1.02 10.37 30.25
CA ALA A 90 0.44 10.32 30.15
C ALA A 90 1.07 9.28 31.09
N SER A 91 1.08 8.01 30.68
CA SER A 91 1.52 6.89 31.49
C SER A 91 3.01 6.66 31.28
N LYS A 92 3.67 6.05 32.26
CA LYS A 92 5.11 5.76 32.23
C LYS A 92 5.53 4.84 31.06
N HIS A 93 4.58 4.20 30.37
CA HIS A 93 4.84 3.19 29.33
C HIS A 93 4.65 3.68 27.89
N LYS A 94 4.67 5.00 27.63
CA LYS A 94 4.53 5.58 26.27
C LYS A 94 5.46 4.94 25.23
N ARG A 95 6.68 4.54 25.59
CA ARG A 95 7.65 3.93 24.65
C ARG A 95 7.25 2.52 24.22
N ALA A 96 6.82 1.67 25.15
CA ALA A 96 6.38 0.30 24.83
C ALA A 96 5.11 0.33 23.98
N GLN A 97 4.17 1.22 24.31
CA GLN A 97 2.94 1.39 23.56
C GLN A 97 3.19 1.94 22.15
N LYS A 98 4.10 2.93 21.99
CA LYS A 98 4.55 3.40 20.67
C LYS A 98 5.22 2.31 19.83
N ARG A 99 5.95 1.38 20.47
CA ARG A 99 6.55 0.24 19.76
C ARG A 99 5.48 -0.72 19.27
N GLN A 100 4.51 -1.06 20.12
CA GLN A 100 3.38 -1.89 19.74
C GLN A 100 2.59 -1.25 18.59
N THR A 101 2.28 0.05 18.68
CA THR A 101 1.56 0.73 17.60
C THR A 101 2.37 0.76 16.31
N ASN A 102 3.67 1.07 16.36
CA ASN A 102 4.55 1.04 15.19
C ASN A 102 4.65 -0.35 14.55
N GLN A 103 4.70 -1.41 15.36
CA GLN A 103 4.71 -2.80 14.87
C GLN A 103 3.38 -3.18 14.20
N SER A 104 2.26 -2.68 14.72
CA SER A 104 0.93 -2.92 14.16
C SER A 104 0.60 -2.04 12.94
N LYS A 105 1.47 -1.10 12.55
CA LYS A 105 1.25 -0.29 11.33
C LYS A 105 1.40 -1.18 10.11
N PRO A 106 0.40 -1.24 9.21
CA PRO A 106 0.62 -1.92 7.95
C PRO A 106 1.67 -1.14 7.16
N ILE A 107 2.55 -1.89 6.49
CA ILE A 107 3.73 -1.38 5.79
C ILE A 107 3.36 -0.22 4.85
N TYR A 108 2.16 -0.28 4.28
CA TYR A 108 1.68 0.67 3.31
C TYR A 108 1.49 2.10 3.79
N ILE A 109 1.43 2.33 5.10
CA ILE A 109 1.33 3.67 5.66
C ILE A 109 2.63 4.46 5.42
N ASN A 110 3.79 3.80 5.46
CA ASN A 110 5.08 4.46 5.27
C ASN A 110 5.28 4.96 3.83
N SER A 111 4.57 4.39 2.86
CA SER A 111 4.63 4.73 1.44
C SER A 111 3.78 5.95 1.06
N GLN A 112 2.92 6.44 1.97
CA GLN A 112 2.00 7.57 1.75
C GLN A 112 2.55 8.92 2.27
N GLU A 113 3.58 8.88 3.12
CA GLU A 113 4.39 10.03 3.52
C GLU A 113 5.48 10.33 2.47
#